data_AF-A0A0B7MP52-F1
#
_entry.id   AF-A0A0B7MP52-F1
#
_cell.length_a   1.000
_cell.length_b   1.000
_cell.length_c   1.000
_cell.angle_alpha   90.00
_cell.angle_beta   90.00
_cell.angle_gamma   90.00
#
_symmetry.space_group_name_H-M   'P 1'
#
loop_
_entity.id
_entity.type
_entity.pdbx_description
1 polymer ?
#
loop_
_entity_poly.entity_id
_entity_poly.type
_entity_poly.pdbx_seq_one_letter_code
_entity_poly.pdbx_strand_id
1 'polypeptide(L)'
;MSLTSESKKAPTAVPSQVPVARFSNATVENRGAYEDSGSVPDAESLKAEIALCNEHHELVVRYVTVGRQDMVDTAIKRLLSAETVRKSMAYFHPMEHAELQEIIAEEEANASDLQQMVITYDGQLEGEQRTRLQQRMLYLLHCASGGEVNEVVHDLQWPTLAVCQDLQLAQDYHLMSMRRYFPQ
;
A
#
# COMPACT_ATOMS: atom_id res chain seq x y z
N MET A 1 44.36 -28.54 31.10
CA MET A 1 43.42 -27.53 31.62
C MET A 1 42.90 -26.77 30.42
N SER A 2 41.65 -27.03 30.04
CA SER A 2 41.04 -26.49 28.83
C SER A 2 40.16 -25.30 29.21
N LEU A 3 40.43 -24.13 28.63
CA LEU A 3 39.56 -22.97 28.70
C LEU A 3 38.75 -22.90 27.40
N THR A 4 37.47 -23.24 27.51
CA THR A 4 36.45 -23.01 26.50
C THR A 4 36.08 -21.53 26.48
N SER A 5 36.42 -20.80 25.41
CA SER A 5 35.89 -19.46 25.15
C SER A 5 34.60 -19.57 24.35
N GLU A 6 33.48 -19.27 24.99
CA GLU A 6 32.17 -19.15 24.37
C GLU A 6 32.18 -18.01 23.34
N SER A 7 31.95 -18.37 22.08
CA SER A 7 31.76 -17.41 21.00
C SER A 7 30.35 -16.82 21.11
N LYS A 8 30.28 -15.58 21.62
CA LYS A 8 29.05 -14.81 21.74
C LYS A 8 28.61 -14.36 20.35
N LYS A 9 27.75 -15.16 19.73
CA LYS A 9 27.12 -14.86 18.43
C LYS A 9 26.31 -13.56 18.55
N ALA A 10 26.74 -12.52 17.83
CA ALA A 10 25.98 -11.29 17.71
C ALA A 10 24.61 -11.58 17.08
N PRO A 11 23.52 -10.97 17.57
CA PRO A 11 22.22 -11.16 16.95
C PRO A 11 22.23 -10.45 15.59
N THR A 12 22.21 -11.25 14.52
CA THR A 12 21.94 -10.79 13.16
C THR A 12 20.61 -10.05 13.19
N ALA A 13 20.65 -8.73 12.99
CA ALA A 13 19.45 -7.92 12.85
C ALA A 13 18.68 -8.44 11.63
N VAL A 14 17.58 -9.12 11.89
CA VAL A 14 16.64 -9.53 10.86
C VAL A 14 16.16 -8.23 10.19
N PRO A 15 16.34 -8.05 8.86
CA PRO A 15 15.77 -6.89 8.20
C PRO A 15 14.26 -6.97 8.41
N SER A 16 13.70 -5.95 9.05
CA SER A 16 12.26 -5.77 9.16
C SER A 16 11.72 -5.73 7.74
N GLN A 17 11.18 -6.85 7.28
CA GLN A 17 10.43 -6.93 6.04
C GLN A 17 9.18 -6.09 6.28
N VAL A 18 9.26 -4.80 5.96
CA VAL A 18 8.07 -3.97 5.82
C VAL A 18 7.28 -4.58 4.67
N PRO A 19 6.12 -5.20 4.90
CA PRO A 19 5.33 -5.74 3.82
C PRO A 19 4.61 -4.55 3.20
N VAL A 20 5.29 -3.83 2.30
CA VAL A 20 4.62 -2.84 1.46
C VAL A 20 3.99 -3.61 0.32
N ALA A 21 2.69 -3.90 0.48
CA ALA A 21 1.87 -4.50 -0.54
C ALA A 21 2.10 -3.77 -1.87
N ARG A 22 2.47 -4.53 -2.91
CA ARG A 22 2.58 -3.99 -4.26
C ARG A 22 1.18 -3.56 -4.70
N PHE A 23 0.97 -2.26 -4.89
CA PHE A 23 -0.21 -1.74 -5.60
C PHE A 23 -0.38 -2.41 -6.97
N SER A 24 0.71 -2.92 -7.55
CA SER A 24 0.76 -3.62 -8.84
C SER A 24 0.06 -4.97 -8.88
N ASN A 25 -0.19 -5.64 -7.75
CA ASN A 25 -0.91 -6.92 -7.74
C ASN A 25 -2.42 -6.75 -7.57
N ALA A 26 -2.90 -5.54 -7.29
CA ALA A 26 -4.25 -5.17 -7.70
C ALA A 26 -4.22 -4.91 -9.21
N THR A 27 -3.88 -5.95 -9.98
CA THR A 27 -4.13 -6.01 -11.40
C THR A 27 -5.64 -6.03 -11.54
N VAL A 28 -6.24 -4.84 -11.44
CA VAL A 28 -7.36 -4.46 -12.29
C VAL A 28 -6.75 -4.46 -13.69
N GLU A 29 -6.49 -5.67 -14.21
CA GLU A 29 -6.10 -5.88 -15.59
C GLU A 29 -7.14 -5.13 -16.40
N ASN A 30 -6.71 -4.04 -17.03
CA ASN A 30 -6.92 -3.73 -18.43
C ASN A 30 -8.22 -4.25 -19.07
N ARG A 31 -9.35 -4.25 -18.36
CA ARG A 31 -10.71 -4.33 -18.91
C ARG A 31 -11.07 -2.95 -19.45
N GLY A 32 -10.19 -2.45 -20.31
CA GLY A 32 -10.44 -1.36 -21.25
C GLY A 32 -11.35 -1.78 -22.40
N ALA A 33 -11.99 -2.94 -22.30
CA ALA A 33 -13.18 -3.29 -23.05
C ALA A 33 -14.21 -3.74 -22.03
N TYR A 34 -15.04 -2.80 -21.57
CA TYR A 34 -16.37 -3.16 -21.08
C TYR A 34 -17.11 -3.72 -22.29
N GLU A 35 -16.86 -4.99 -22.62
CA GLU A 35 -17.80 -5.74 -23.43
C GLU A 35 -19.11 -5.68 -22.66
N ASP A 36 -20.05 -4.93 -23.24
CA ASP A 36 -21.48 -4.90 -22.97
C ASP A 36 -22.06 -6.31 -23.16
N SER A 37 -21.59 -7.24 -22.34
CA SER A 37 -22.32 -8.45 -22.03
C SER A 37 -23.40 -7.97 -21.10
N GLY A 38 -24.60 -7.70 -21.63
CA GLY A 38 -25.74 -7.14 -20.90
C GLY A 38 -26.28 -7.97 -19.72
N SER A 39 -25.44 -8.76 -19.03
CA SER A 39 -25.72 -9.35 -17.74
C SER A 39 -25.34 -8.36 -16.63
N VAL A 40 -26.35 -7.88 -15.91
CA VAL A 40 -26.18 -7.26 -14.60
C VAL A 40 -25.36 -8.20 -13.72
N PRO A 41 -24.28 -7.73 -13.06
CA PRO A 41 -23.51 -8.57 -12.14
C PRO A 41 -24.40 -9.07 -11.02
N ASP A 42 -24.31 -10.37 -10.69
CA ASP A 42 -25.03 -10.90 -9.53
C ASP A 42 -24.51 -10.29 -8.22
N ALA A 43 -25.32 -10.38 -7.16
CA ALA A 43 -25.02 -9.73 -5.88
C ALA A 43 -23.68 -10.19 -5.26
N GLU A 44 -23.30 -11.47 -5.45
CA GLU A 44 -22.02 -12.01 -4.97
C GLU A 44 -20.83 -11.42 -5.74
N SER A 45 -20.93 -11.32 -7.07
CA SER A 45 -19.89 -10.68 -7.90
C SER A 45 -19.77 -9.19 -7.57
N LEU A 46 -20.90 -8.50 -7.37
CA LEU A 46 -20.91 -7.09 -6.96
C LEU A 46 -20.23 -6.91 -5.61
N LYS A 47 -20.53 -7.79 -4.63
CA LYS A 47 -19.91 -7.78 -3.30
C LYS A 47 -18.41 -7.99 -3.37
N ALA A 48 -17.94 -8.95 -4.16
CA ALA A 48 -16.52 -9.20 -4.35
C ALA A 48 -15.80 -7.98 -4.96
N GLU A 49 -16.39 -7.37 -5.99
CA GLU A 49 -15.81 -6.20 -6.67
C GLU A 49 -15.77 -4.95 -5.79
N ILE A 50 -16.81 -4.71 -4.99
CA ILE A 50 -16.82 -3.60 -4.02
C ILE A 50 -15.81 -3.85 -2.89
N ALA A 51 -15.67 -5.10 -2.43
CA ALA A 51 -14.64 -5.46 -1.44
C ALA A 51 -13.22 -5.20 -1.96
N LEU A 52 -12.93 -5.54 -3.22
CA LEU A 52 -11.64 -5.22 -3.85
C LEU A 52 -11.40 -3.71 -3.92
N CYS A 53 -12.44 -2.92 -4.20
CA CYS A 53 -12.35 -1.46 -4.16
C CYS A 53 -12.05 -0.94 -2.75
N ASN A 54 -12.63 -1.54 -1.71
CA ASN A 54 -12.29 -1.19 -0.32
C ASN A 54 -10.83 -1.54 0.01
N GLU A 55 -10.37 -2.75 -0.30
CA GLU A 55 -8.97 -3.14 -0.07
C GLU A 55 -8.00 -2.19 -0.78
N HIS A 56 -8.31 -1.80 -2.01
CA HIS A 56 -7.53 -0.84 -2.76
C HIS A 56 -7.50 0.54 -2.10
N HIS A 57 -8.66 1.03 -1.64
CA HIS A 57 -8.77 2.29 -0.91
C HIS A 57 -7.93 2.27 0.37
N GLU A 58 -8.05 1.21 1.17
CA GLU A 58 -7.30 1.06 2.42
C GLU A 58 -5.79 1.04 2.20
N LEU A 59 -5.30 0.42 1.13
CA LEU A 59 -3.89 0.44 0.75
C LEU A 59 -3.40 1.85 0.43
N VAL A 60 -4.18 2.61 -0.36
CA VAL A 60 -3.88 4.01 -0.68
C VAL A 60 -3.84 4.85 0.60
N VAL A 61 -4.86 4.76 1.44
CA VAL A 61 -4.93 5.50 2.71
C VAL A 61 -3.73 5.16 3.60
N ARG A 62 -3.42 3.87 3.78
CA ARG A 62 -2.29 3.43 4.61
C ARG A 62 -0.96 4.00 4.12
N TYR A 63 -0.73 3.98 2.81
CA TYR A 63 0.47 4.54 2.21
C TYR A 63 0.56 6.06 2.46
N VAL A 64 -0.50 6.81 2.16
CA VAL A 64 -0.48 8.29 2.26
C VAL A 64 -0.39 8.77 3.71
N THR A 65 -1.00 8.05 4.65
CA THR A 65 -1.05 8.45 6.06
C THR A 65 0.24 8.16 6.84
N VAL A 66 0.87 7.00 6.61
CA VAL A 66 2.01 6.53 7.41
C VAL A 66 3.09 5.89 6.54
N GLY A 67 2.70 5.00 5.62
CA GLY A 67 3.65 4.17 4.88
C GLY A 67 4.70 4.95 4.08
N ARG A 68 4.30 6.05 3.44
CA ARG A 68 5.21 6.93 2.70
C ARG A 68 6.29 7.52 3.60
N GLN A 69 5.89 8.07 4.76
CA GLN A 69 6.84 8.72 5.67
C GLN A 69 7.78 7.69 6.31
N ASP A 70 7.28 6.51 6.69
CA ASP A 70 8.09 5.43 7.24
C ASP A 70 9.19 4.98 6.26
N MET A 71 8.87 4.89 4.97
CA MET A 71 9.84 4.56 3.92
C MET A 71 10.90 5.64 3.76
N VAL A 72 10.49 6.91 3.72
CA VAL A 72 11.39 8.06 3.64
C VAL A 72 12.32 8.11 4.85
N ASP A 73 11.79 7.99 6.06
CA ASP A 73 12.56 8.00 7.31
C ASP A 73 13.54 6.83 7.36
N THR A 74 13.12 5.65 6.88
CA THR A 74 13.98 4.48 6.80
C THR A 74 15.12 4.73 5.81
N ALA A 75 14.84 5.26 4.62
CA ALA A 75 15.88 5.58 3.63
C ALA A 75 16.89 6.60 4.20
N ILE A 76 16.42 7.63 4.89
CA ILE A 76 17.30 8.62 5.56
C ILE A 76 18.18 7.94 6.62
N LYS A 77 17.62 7.07 7.47
CA LYS A 77 18.38 6.34 8.48
C LYS A 77 19.48 5.47 7.86
N ARG A 78 19.18 4.80 6.74
CA ARG A 78 20.16 3.97 6.01
C ARG A 78 21.31 4.81 5.45
N LEU A 79 21.00 5.95 4.83
CA LEU A 79 22.03 6.88 4.34
C LEU A 79 22.91 7.44 5.47
N LEU A 80 22.30 7.79 6.62
CA LEU A 80 23.04 8.24 7.80
C LEU A 80 23.95 7.14 8.39
N SER A 81 23.49 5.89 8.35
CA SER A 81 24.29 4.72 8.74
C SER A 81 25.50 4.58 7.83
N ALA A 82 25.30 4.59 6.51
CA ALA A 82 26.39 4.55 5.53
C ALA A 82 27.40 5.68 5.72
N GLU A 83 26.93 6.91 5.97
CA GLU A 83 27.82 8.05 6.24
C GLU A 83 28.61 7.89 7.53
N THR A 84 27.97 7.33 8.57
CA THR A 84 28.62 7.05 9.86
C THR A 84 29.73 6.01 9.68
N VAL A 85 29.46 4.92 8.95
CA VAL A 85 30.47 3.90 8.62
C VAL A 85 31.62 4.53 7.84
N ARG A 86 31.32 5.30 6.79
CA ARG A 86 32.33 6.00 5.97
C ARG A 86 33.24 6.90 6.80
N LYS A 87 32.68 7.68 7.74
CA LYS A 87 33.45 8.52 8.66
C LYS A 87 34.32 7.69 9.61
N SER A 88 33.81 6.53 10.05
CA SER A 88 34.53 5.65 10.98
C SER A 88 35.72 4.93 10.33
N MET A 89 35.72 4.71 9.01
CA MET A 89 36.80 4.03 8.29
C MET A 89 38.19 4.65 8.52
N ALA A 90 38.28 5.94 8.83
CA ALA A 90 39.52 6.63 9.17
C ALA A 90 40.23 6.05 10.40
N TYR A 91 39.52 5.31 11.25
CA TYR A 91 40.03 4.70 12.49
C TYR A 91 40.27 3.19 12.38
N PHE A 92 39.95 2.57 11.23
CA PHE A 92 40.09 1.14 10.99
C PHE A 92 41.30 0.82 10.12
N HIS A 93 41.80 -0.42 10.25
CA HIS A 93 42.95 -0.87 9.45
C HIS A 93 42.53 -1.03 7.97
N PRO A 94 43.38 -0.69 6.99
CA PRO A 94 43.01 -0.77 5.56
C PRO A 94 42.50 -2.14 5.09
N MET A 95 42.87 -3.23 5.78
CA MET A 95 42.36 -4.57 5.48
C MET A 95 40.88 -4.76 5.79
N GLU A 96 40.32 -3.99 6.72
CA GLU A 96 38.90 -4.03 7.11
C GLU A 96 38.04 -3.14 6.18
N HIS A 97 38.68 -2.32 5.34
CA HIS A 97 37.97 -1.35 4.50
C HIS A 97 37.06 -2.02 3.46
N ALA A 98 37.41 -3.22 2.99
CA ALA A 98 36.58 -3.95 2.03
C ALA A 98 35.21 -4.31 2.61
N GLU A 99 35.19 -4.87 3.82
CA GLU A 99 33.93 -5.23 4.52
C GLU A 99 33.10 -3.98 4.85
N LEU A 100 33.74 -2.89 5.31
CA LEU A 100 33.05 -1.64 5.59
C LEU A 100 32.47 -0.98 4.32
N GLN A 101 33.15 -1.11 3.18
CA GLN A 101 32.64 -0.65 1.89
C GLN A 101 31.43 -1.46 1.43
N GLU A 102 31.41 -2.77 1.69
CA GLU A 102 30.24 -3.62 1.40
C GLU A 102 29.02 -3.18 2.22
N ILE A 103 29.20 -2.90 3.52
CA ILE A 103 28.13 -2.38 4.38
C ILE A 103 27.61 -1.03 3.85
N ILE A 104 28.51 -0.12 3.47
CA ILE A 104 28.12 1.17 2.88
C ILE A 104 27.27 0.96 1.62
N ALA A 105 27.72 0.07 0.71
CA ALA A 105 27.03 -0.20 -0.53
C ALA A 105 25.64 -0.83 -0.30
N GLU A 106 25.52 -1.74 0.66
CA GLU A 106 24.23 -2.35 1.03
C GLU A 106 23.25 -1.30 1.59
N GLU A 107 23.71 -0.45 2.51
CA GLU A 107 22.89 0.60 3.11
C GLU A 107 22.42 1.63 2.05
N GLU A 108 23.30 2.00 1.11
CA GLU A 108 22.96 2.91 0.00
C GLU A 108 22.00 2.27 -1.01
N ALA A 109 22.19 1.00 -1.35
CA ALA A 109 21.28 0.26 -2.23
C ALA A 109 19.88 0.17 -1.61
N ASN A 110 19.79 -0.20 -0.32
CA ASN A 110 18.53 -0.27 0.41
C ASN A 110 17.80 1.09 0.47
N ALA A 111 18.54 2.18 0.68
CA ALA A 111 17.97 3.53 0.65
C ALA A 111 17.45 3.89 -0.74
N SER A 112 18.21 3.57 -1.80
CA SER A 112 17.80 3.80 -3.19
C SER A 112 16.52 3.03 -3.54
N ASP A 113 16.41 1.77 -3.13
CA ASP A 113 15.21 0.97 -3.36
C ASP A 113 13.97 1.56 -2.68
N LEU A 114 14.11 2.03 -1.43
CA LEU A 114 13.03 2.71 -0.71
C LEU A 114 12.61 4.01 -1.40
N GLN A 115 13.57 4.82 -1.84
CA GLN A 115 13.29 6.05 -2.58
C GLN A 115 12.60 5.76 -3.92
N GLN A 116 13.04 4.74 -4.64
CA GLN A 116 12.43 4.34 -5.90
C GLN A 116 10.99 3.84 -5.71
N MET A 117 10.73 3.08 -4.64
CA MET A 117 9.37 2.67 -4.30
C MET A 117 8.48 3.87 -3.98
N VAL A 118 8.98 4.87 -3.23
CA VAL A 118 8.23 6.11 -2.95
C VAL A 118 7.89 6.84 -4.25
N ILE A 119 8.87 7.06 -5.13
CA ILE A 119 8.64 7.70 -6.44
C ILE A 119 7.59 6.94 -7.26
N THR A 120 7.66 5.61 -7.24
CA THR A 120 6.73 4.76 -8.00
C THR A 120 5.31 4.91 -7.46
N TYR A 121 5.11 4.87 -6.15
CA TYR A 121 3.79 4.99 -5.55
C TYR A 121 3.23 6.41 -5.62
N ASP A 122 4.04 7.44 -5.37
CA ASP A 122 3.65 8.84 -5.57
C ASP A 122 3.19 9.05 -7.03
N GLY A 123 3.93 8.53 -8.00
CA GLY A 123 3.55 8.60 -9.42
C GLY A 123 2.26 7.85 -9.76
N GLN A 124 1.99 6.70 -9.13
CA GLN A 124 0.73 5.96 -9.32
C GLN A 124 -0.46 6.74 -8.74
N LEU A 125 -0.28 7.37 -7.58
CA LEU A 125 -1.31 8.18 -6.92
C LEU A 125 -1.62 9.47 -7.68
N GLU A 126 -0.59 10.22 -8.11
CA GLU A 126 -0.74 11.44 -8.90
C GLU A 126 -1.32 11.16 -10.30
N GLY A 127 -1.00 9.98 -10.86
CA GLY A 127 -1.28 9.67 -12.25
C GLY A 127 -2.75 9.46 -12.57
N GLU A 128 -3.50 8.67 -11.77
CA GLU A 128 -4.88 8.29 -12.13
C GLU A 128 -5.62 7.44 -11.08
N GLN A 129 -4.94 6.97 -10.03
CA GLN A 129 -5.45 5.87 -9.20
C GLN A 129 -6.71 6.22 -8.40
N ARG A 130 -6.77 7.41 -7.81
CA ARG A 130 -7.98 7.90 -7.11
C ARG A 130 -9.17 8.06 -8.06
N THR A 131 -8.92 8.62 -9.24
CA THR A 131 -9.95 8.80 -10.28
C THR A 131 -10.47 7.46 -10.80
N ARG A 132 -9.57 6.50 -11.05
CA ARG A 132 -9.94 5.13 -11.47
C ARG A 132 -10.77 4.42 -10.41
N LEU A 133 -10.37 4.51 -9.14
CA LEU A 133 -11.12 3.92 -8.03
C LEU A 133 -12.51 4.56 -7.90
N GLN A 134 -12.60 5.89 -7.99
CA GLN A 134 -13.88 6.60 -8.01
C GLN A 134 -14.77 6.15 -9.16
N GLN A 135 -14.26 6.12 -10.39
CA GLN A 135 -15.02 5.71 -11.57
C GLN A 135 -15.51 4.26 -11.47
N ARG A 136 -14.66 3.36 -10.96
CA ARG A 136 -15.04 1.96 -10.72
C ARG A 136 -16.14 1.86 -9.68
N MET A 137 -16.02 2.59 -8.58
CA MET A 137 -17.05 2.65 -7.54
C MET A 137 -18.38 3.17 -8.08
N LEU A 138 -18.36 4.27 -8.84
CA LEU A 138 -19.56 4.81 -9.47
C LEU A 138 -20.19 3.81 -10.45
N TYR A 139 -19.39 3.09 -11.23
CA TYR A 139 -19.90 2.04 -12.10
C TYR A 139 -20.60 0.93 -11.31
N LEU A 140 -19.93 0.37 -10.29
CA LEU A 140 -20.46 -0.73 -9.48
C LEU A 140 -21.74 -0.34 -8.73
N LEU A 141 -21.81 0.88 -8.22
CA LEU A 141 -22.97 1.37 -7.48
C LEU A 141 -24.18 1.70 -8.38
N HIS A 142 -23.98 1.87 -9.70
CA HIS A 142 -25.07 2.15 -10.65
C HIS A 142 -25.40 0.98 -11.59
N CYS A 143 -24.57 -0.08 -11.65
CA CYS A 143 -24.78 -1.18 -12.60
C CYS A 143 -25.77 -2.24 -12.12
N ALA A 144 -26.15 -2.23 -10.83
CA ALA A 144 -27.08 -3.16 -10.22
C ALA A 144 -28.35 -2.46 -9.73
N SER A 145 -29.37 -3.25 -9.37
CA SER A 145 -30.61 -2.67 -8.82
C SER A 145 -30.34 -2.00 -7.47
N GLY A 146 -31.11 -0.97 -7.13
CA GLY A 146 -30.96 -0.27 -5.84
C GLY A 146 -31.12 -1.18 -4.62
N GLY A 147 -31.88 -2.29 -4.75
CA GLY A 147 -32.01 -3.30 -3.71
C GLY A 147 -30.72 -4.11 -3.49
N GLU A 148 -30.11 -4.61 -4.57
CA GLU A 148 -28.86 -5.37 -4.52
C GLU A 148 -27.71 -4.49 -4.02
N VAL A 149 -27.60 -3.26 -4.52
CA VAL A 149 -26.59 -2.30 -4.06
C VAL A 149 -26.76 -2.05 -2.57
N ASN A 150 -27.99 -1.81 -2.10
CA ASN A 150 -28.27 -1.57 -0.69
C ASN A 150 -27.91 -2.75 0.21
N GLU A 151 -28.20 -3.99 -0.21
CA GLU A 151 -27.79 -5.20 0.52
C GLU A 151 -26.27 -5.33 0.59
N VAL A 152 -25.57 -5.12 -0.53
CA VAL A 152 -24.12 -5.27 -0.59
C VAL A 152 -23.38 -4.20 0.21
N VAL A 153 -23.74 -2.91 0.06
CA VAL A 153 -23.08 -1.83 0.82
C VAL A 153 -23.40 -1.92 2.32
N HIS A 154 -24.57 -2.46 2.67
CA HIS A 154 -24.92 -2.79 4.03
C HIS A 154 -24.04 -3.93 4.58
N ASP A 155 -23.94 -5.04 3.87
CA ASP A 155 -23.18 -6.21 4.28
C ASP A 155 -21.70 -5.89 4.48
N LEU A 156 -21.15 -5.04 3.62
CA LEU A 156 -19.77 -4.57 3.72
C LEU A 156 -19.60 -3.41 4.70
N GLN A 157 -20.70 -2.79 5.16
CA GLN A 157 -20.70 -1.54 5.94
C GLN A 157 -19.85 -0.44 5.28
N TRP A 158 -19.86 -0.42 3.94
CA TRP A 158 -18.97 0.39 3.12
C TRP A 158 -19.66 0.75 1.80
N PRO A 159 -19.55 1.98 1.30
CA PRO A 159 -18.66 3.06 1.73
C PRO A 159 -19.08 3.76 3.03
N THR A 160 -18.09 4.22 3.79
CA THR A 160 -18.29 5.09 4.97
C THR A 160 -18.41 6.56 4.52
N LEU A 161 -18.85 7.46 5.42
CA LEU A 161 -18.91 8.89 5.11
C LEU A 161 -17.56 9.46 4.64
N ALA A 162 -16.46 9.07 5.29
CA ALA A 162 -15.12 9.50 4.92
C ALA A 162 -14.75 9.04 3.52
N VAL A 163 -15.10 7.80 3.16
CA VAL A 163 -14.88 7.25 1.81
C VAL A 163 -15.73 7.97 0.78
N CYS A 164 -17.01 8.24 1.08
CA CYS A 164 -17.87 9.02 0.18
C CYS A 164 -17.30 10.42 -0.07
N GLN A 165 -16.74 11.08 0.94
CA GLN A 165 -16.08 12.38 0.78
C GLN A 165 -14.79 12.26 -0.03
N ASP A 166 -13.97 11.25 0.26
CA ASP A 166 -12.67 11.03 -0.37
C ASP A 166 -12.81 10.68 -1.87
N LEU A 167 -13.76 9.80 -2.20
CA LEU A 167 -14.05 9.36 -3.55
C LEU A 167 -15.14 10.20 -4.24
N GLN A 168 -15.63 11.27 -3.60
CA GLN A 168 -16.71 12.13 -4.11
C GLN A 168 -17.96 11.34 -4.57
N LEU A 169 -18.37 10.35 -3.77
CA LEU A 169 -19.59 9.58 -3.98
C LEU A 169 -20.77 10.29 -3.32
N ALA A 170 -21.99 9.99 -3.76
CA ALA A 170 -23.20 10.47 -3.10
C ALA A 170 -23.26 9.98 -1.64
N GLN A 171 -23.73 10.85 -0.74
CA GLN A 171 -23.84 10.53 0.69
C GLN A 171 -24.88 9.44 0.97
N ASP A 172 -25.81 9.23 0.05
CA ASP A 172 -26.85 8.20 0.14
C ASP A 172 -26.24 6.80 0.26
N TYR A 173 -25.10 6.53 -0.38
CA TYR A 173 -24.41 5.24 -0.25
C TYR A 173 -23.91 4.97 1.18
N HIS A 174 -23.54 6.02 1.91
CA HIS A 174 -23.24 5.89 3.34
C HIS A 174 -24.52 5.66 4.16
N LEU A 175 -25.63 6.30 3.81
CA LEU A 175 -26.91 6.03 4.49
C LEU A 175 -27.37 4.59 4.26
N MET A 176 -27.16 4.05 3.06
CA MET A 176 -27.44 2.66 2.71
C MET A 176 -26.58 1.71 3.54
N SER A 177 -25.27 1.96 3.64
CA SER A 177 -24.36 1.13 4.44
C SER A 177 -24.73 1.10 5.93
N MET A 178 -25.43 2.13 6.42
CA MET A 178 -25.90 2.25 7.80
C MET A 178 -27.34 1.75 8.04
N ARG A 179 -28.04 1.21 7.03
CA ARG A 179 -29.50 0.92 7.05
C ARG A 179 -30.38 2.13 7.39
N ARG A 180 -29.94 3.32 7.03
CA ARG A 180 -30.66 4.59 7.26
C ARG A 180 -31.21 5.20 5.98
N TYR A 181 -31.03 4.52 4.85
CA TYR A 181 -31.55 4.95 3.58
C TYR A 181 -33.02 4.55 3.42
N PHE A 182 -33.86 5.54 3.16
CA PHE A 182 -35.27 5.38 2.83
C PHE A 182 -35.50 6.05 1.47
N PRO A 183 -35.65 5.28 0.37
CA PRO A 183 -35.90 5.87 -0.94
C PRO A 183 -37.22 6.66 -0.91
N GLN A 184 -37.19 7.90 -1.41
CA GLN A 184 -38.38 8.73 -1.60
C GLN A 184 -39.10 8.40 -2.89
#